data_AF-A0A098ZIT8-F1
#
_entry.id   AF-A0A098ZIT8-F1
#
_cell.length_a   1.000
_cell.length_b   1.000
_cell.length_c   1.000
_cell.angle_alpha   90.00
_cell.angle_beta   90.00
_cell.angle_gamma   90.00
#
_symmetry.space_group_name_H-M   'P 1'
#
loop_
_entity.id
_entity.type
_entity.pdbx_description
1 polymer ?
#
loop_
_entity_poly.entity_id
_entity_poly.type
_entity_poly.pdbx_seq_one_letter_code
_entity_poly.pdbx_strand_id
1 'polypeptide(L)'
;MIGSDIYEKLIKGYTEKQWGRSATDLPPFIIKRLPVRLTFDNNYFNDRYQGIPIGGYNVIIENMMKDVEVELGLDFFANRQELEASAEKVVFTGMIDQYFDYKHGELEYRSLRFEHKVLHEENYQGNAVVNYTEREIPYTLRKSLQTASTLPYLQPQSSALSNLQLAS
;
A
#
# COMPACT_ATOMS: atom_id res chain seq x y z
N MET A 1 -0.56 7.19 -28.21
CA MET A 1 -1.63 6.37 -27.60
C MET A 1 -1.12 4.93 -27.55
N ILE A 2 -1.31 4.20 -26.46
CA ILE A 2 -0.68 2.90 -26.15
C ILE A 2 -1.23 1.72 -27.01
N GLY A 3 -2.10 2.00 -27.97
CA GLY A 3 -2.81 1.00 -28.78
C GLY A 3 -4.06 0.48 -28.07
N SER A 4 -5.08 0.10 -28.86
CA SER A 4 -6.35 -0.44 -28.35
C SER A 4 -6.16 -1.72 -27.57
N ASP A 5 -5.25 -2.59 -28.02
CA ASP A 5 -5.08 -3.93 -27.44
C ASP A 5 -4.55 -3.87 -26.02
N ILE A 6 -3.55 -3.02 -25.78
CA ILE A 6 -2.99 -2.83 -24.44
C ILE A 6 -4.01 -2.12 -23.54
N TYR A 7 -4.75 -1.16 -24.07
CA TYR A 7 -5.81 -0.48 -23.32
C TYR A 7 -6.89 -1.46 -22.86
N GLU A 8 -7.43 -2.27 -23.77
CA GLU A 8 -8.49 -3.25 -23.47
C GLU A 8 -7.99 -4.35 -22.52
N LYS A 9 -6.76 -4.85 -22.71
CA LYS A 9 -6.21 -5.95 -21.90
C LYS A 9 -5.73 -5.52 -20.51
N LEU A 10 -5.05 -4.37 -20.38
CA LEU A 10 -4.33 -4.02 -19.15
C LEU A 10 -4.95 -2.85 -18.38
N ILE A 11 -5.72 -1.97 -19.04
CA ILE A 11 -6.12 -0.68 -18.46
C ILE A 11 -7.61 -0.65 -18.16
N LYS A 12 -8.46 -0.93 -19.16
CA LYS A 12 -9.90 -0.68 -19.10
C LYS A 12 -10.56 -1.43 -17.95
N GLY A 13 -10.50 -2.76 -17.95
CA GLY A 13 -11.16 -3.59 -16.93
C GLY A 13 -10.63 -3.30 -15.52
N TYR A 14 -9.33 -3.10 -15.37
CA TYR A 14 -8.73 -2.74 -14.08
C TYR A 14 -9.23 -1.38 -13.57
N THR A 15 -9.27 -0.38 -14.45
CA THR A 15 -9.71 0.98 -14.12
C THR A 15 -11.18 0.99 -13.75
N GLU A 16 -12.04 0.35 -14.54
CA GLU A 16 -13.47 0.26 -14.25
C GLU A 16 -13.73 -0.44 -12.91
N LYS A 17 -13.03 -1.53 -12.61
CA LYS A 17 -13.12 -2.19 -11.29
C LYS A 17 -12.65 -1.29 -10.14
N GLN A 18 -11.57 -0.55 -10.36
CA GLN A 18 -11.02 0.34 -9.37
C GLN A 18 -11.93 1.54 -9.05
N TRP A 19 -12.70 2.01 -10.02
CA TRP A 19 -13.48 3.24 -9.89
C TRP A 19 -14.99 3.03 -9.86
N GLY A 20 -15.47 1.81 -10.12
CA GLY A 20 -16.89 1.47 -10.14
C GLY A 20 -17.70 2.19 -11.22
N ARG A 21 -17.04 2.77 -12.24
CA ARG A 21 -17.66 3.53 -13.32
C ARG A 21 -16.94 3.30 -14.65
N SER A 22 -17.59 3.64 -15.76
CA SER A 22 -17.02 3.48 -17.09
C SER A 22 -15.72 4.27 -17.23
N ALA A 23 -14.73 3.72 -17.94
CA ALA A 23 -13.48 4.43 -18.20
C ALA A 23 -13.70 5.72 -19.02
N THR A 24 -14.81 5.81 -19.76
CA THR A 24 -15.21 7.01 -20.52
C THR A 24 -15.67 8.16 -19.63
N ASP A 25 -16.14 7.87 -18.43
CA ASP A 25 -16.69 8.85 -17.49
C ASP A 25 -15.63 9.37 -16.52
N LEU A 26 -14.41 8.82 -16.63
CA LEU A 26 -13.27 9.17 -15.82
C LEU A 26 -12.47 10.30 -16.46
N PRO A 27 -11.97 11.26 -15.67
CA PRO A 27 -11.07 12.28 -16.16
C PRO A 27 -9.84 11.68 -16.88
N PRO A 28 -9.44 12.21 -18.05
CA PRO A 28 -8.35 11.65 -18.85
C PRO A 28 -7.00 11.52 -18.13
N PHE A 29 -6.76 12.32 -17.08
CA PHE A 29 -5.50 12.28 -16.32
C PHE A 29 -5.29 10.96 -15.55
N ILE A 30 -6.36 10.22 -15.24
CA ILE A 30 -6.28 8.94 -14.52
C ILE A 30 -5.51 7.90 -15.35
N ILE A 31 -5.63 7.95 -16.67
CA ILE A 31 -4.95 7.04 -17.60
C ILE A 31 -3.55 7.56 -17.95
N LYS A 32 -3.35 8.89 -18.01
CA LYS A 32 -2.06 9.52 -18.36
C LYS A 32 -0.92 9.21 -17.37
N ARG A 33 -1.25 8.73 -16.16
CA ARG A 33 -0.25 8.39 -15.12
C ARG A 33 0.50 7.08 -15.36
N LEU A 34 0.12 6.28 -16.36
CA LEU A 34 0.77 4.99 -16.64
C LEU A 34 1.97 5.21 -17.56
N PRO A 35 3.21 5.17 -17.05
CA PRO A 35 4.39 5.34 -17.88
C PRO A 35 4.57 4.12 -18.78
N VAL A 36 4.82 4.37 -20.06
CA VAL A 36 5.25 3.33 -21.01
C VAL A 36 6.76 3.36 -21.04
N ARG A 37 7.40 2.25 -20.67
CA ARG A 37 8.85 2.11 -20.79
C ARG A 37 9.15 1.31 -22.06
N LEU A 38 10.08 1.83 -22.86
CA LEU A 38 10.63 1.12 -24.03
C LEU A 38 11.97 0.45 -23.68
N THR A 39 12.16 0.16 -22.39
CA THR A 39 13.33 -0.50 -21.82
C THR A 39 12.91 -1.79 -21.13
N PHE A 40 13.82 -2.75 -21.00
CA PHE A 40 13.60 -4.00 -20.25
C PHE A 40 13.79 -3.78 -18.74
N ASP A 41 13.06 -2.81 -18.19
CA ASP A 41 13.07 -2.50 -16.76
C ASP A 41 11.66 -2.68 -16.18
N ASN A 42 11.52 -3.70 -15.34
CA ASN A 42 10.27 -4.08 -14.70
C ASN A 42 10.09 -3.43 -13.33
N ASN A 43 11.00 -2.53 -12.91
CA ASN A 43 10.83 -1.81 -11.65
C ASN A 43 9.56 -0.98 -11.65
N TYR A 44 8.73 -1.16 -10.64
CA TYR A 44 7.45 -0.46 -10.54
C TYR A 44 7.64 1.05 -10.30
N PHE A 45 8.64 1.43 -9.50
CA PHE A 45 8.98 2.81 -9.19
C PHE A 45 10.26 3.26 -9.93
N ASN A 46 10.38 4.58 -10.14
CA ASN A 46 11.57 5.21 -10.74
C ASN A 46 12.49 5.85 -9.67
N ASP A 47 12.15 5.70 -8.39
CA ASP A 47 12.87 6.34 -7.29
C ASP A 47 14.26 5.72 -7.08
N ARG A 48 15.23 6.57 -6.71
CA ARG A 48 16.62 6.16 -6.44
C ARG A 48 16.75 5.21 -5.24
N TYR A 49 15.89 5.38 -4.23
CA TYR A 49 15.92 4.59 -3.01
C TYR A 49 14.59 3.87 -2.85
N GLN A 50 14.66 2.54 -2.79
CA GLN A 50 13.50 1.67 -2.66
C GLN A 50 13.83 0.58 -1.64
N GLY A 51 12.89 0.25 -0.76
CA GLY A 51 13.10 -0.76 0.27
C GLY A 51 11.86 -0.99 1.13
N ILE A 52 11.88 -2.10 1.85
CA ILE A 52 10.88 -2.43 2.86
C ILE A 52 11.61 -2.47 4.21
N PRO A 53 11.05 -1.88 5.27
CA PRO A 53 11.64 -1.93 6.61
C PRO A 53 11.91 -3.36 7.08
N ILE A 54 13.15 -3.64 7.46
CA ILE A 54 13.50 -4.91 8.12
C ILE A 54 12.80 -4.91 9.48
N GLY A 55 12.06 -5.99 9.77
CA GLY A 55 11.25 -6.11 10.99
C GLY A 55 9.82 -5.57 10.87
N GLY A 56 9.46 -4.94 9.74
CA GLY A 56 8.11 -4.43 9.49
C GLY A 56 7.95 -2.93 9.75
N TYR A 57 6.83 -2.38 9.25
CA TYR A 57 6.55 -0.94 9.36
C TYR A 57 6.26 -0.49 10.80
N ASN A 58 5.73 -1.39 11.64
CA ASN A 58 5.45 -1.08 13.04
C ASN A 58 6.72 -0.69 13.79
N VAL A 59 7.85 -1.38 13.55
CA VAL A 59 9.13 -1.09 14.23
C VAL A 59 9.63 0.32 13.93
N ILE A 60 9.48 0.81 12.69
CA ILE A 60 9.86 2.20 12.37
C ILE A 60 8.94 3.18 13.08
N ILE A 61 7.63 2.94 13.04
CA ILE A 61 6.65 3.84 13.67
C ILE A 61 6.86 3.89 15.19
N GLU A 62 7.08 2.74 15.83
CA GLU A 62 7.41 2.63 17.26
C GLU A 62 8.67 3.43 17.61
N ASN A 63 9.72 3.34 16.79
CA ASN A 63 10.94 4.12 17.00
C ASN A 63 10.73 5.63 16.81
N MET A 64 9.88 6.03 15.84
CA MET A 64 9.54 7.44 15.63
C MET A 64 8.74 8.03 16.79
N MET A 65 7.95 7.20 17.49
CA MET A 65 7.07 7.62 18.59
C MET A 65 7.63 7.31 19.98
N LYS A 66 8.88 6.82 20.08
CA LYS A 66 9.46 6.28 21.31
C LYS A 66 9.39 7.23 22.53
N ASP A 67 9.59 8.51 22.29
CA ASP A 67 9.62 9.56 23.32
C ASP A 67 8.40 10.49 23.22
N VAL A 68 7.31 10.00 22.63
CA VAL A 68 6.05 10.74 22.43
C VAL A 68 4.93 10.00 23.16
N GLU A 69 4.09 10.73 23.89
CA GLU A 69 2.87 10.17 24.48
C GLU A 69 1.85 9.85 23.38
N VAL A 70 1.38 8.61 23.34
CA VAL A 70 0.46 8.12 22.31
C VAL A 70 -0.76 7.48 22.97
N GLU A 71 -1.92 8.04 22.68
CA GLU A 71 -3.21 7.47 23.08
C GLU A 71 -3.89 6.82 21.87
N LEU A 72 -4.32 5.57 22.02
CA LEU A 72 -5.01 4.79 20.98
C LEU A 72 -6.48 4.59 21.36
N GLY A 73 -7.34 4.43 20.36
CA GLY A 73 -8.77 4.23 20.59
C GLY A 73 -9.52 5.49 21.04
N LEU A 74 -8.88 6.65 20.95
CA LEU A 74 -9.46 7.95 21.26
C LEU A 74 -10.03 8.61 19.99
N ASP A 75 -11.31 8.97 20.03
CA ASP A 75 -11.93 9.77 18.98
C ASP A 75 -11.75 11.27 19.30
N PHE A 76 -11.13 12.00 18.39
CA PHE A 76 -10.88 13.44 18.53
C PHE A 76 -12.18 14.24 18.66
N PHE A 77 -13.21 13.92 17.87
CA PHE A 77 -14.47 14.66 17.87
C PHE A 77 -15.29 14.43 19.13
N ALA A 78 -15.25 13.21 19.69
CA ALA A 78 -15.89 12.90 20.96
C ALA A 78 -15.27 13.68 22.15
N ASN A 79 -13.98 14.03 22.06
CA ASN A 79 -13.21 14.66 23.14
C ASN A 79 -12.62 16.03 22.75
N ARG A 80 -13.18 16.67 21.72
CA ARG A 80 -12.55 17.82 21.05
C ARG A 80 -12.22 18.97 21.98
N GLN A 81 -13.14 19.35 22.86
CA GLN A 81 -12.96 20.48 23.77
C GLN A 81 -11.80 20.25 24.74
N GLU A 82 -11.68 19.03 25.28
CA GLU A 82 -10.61 18.66 26.20
C GLU A 82 -9.25 18.63 25.48
N LEU A 83 -9.19 18.00 24.31
CA LEU A 83 -7.97 17.87 23.52
C LEU A 83 -7.48 19.20 22.93
N GLU A 84 -8.38 20.08 22.50
CA GLU A 84 -8.01 21.43 22.06
C GLU A 84 -7.54 22.30 23.24
N ALA A 85 -8.07 22.08 24.45
CA ALA A 85 -7.62 22.79 25.65
C ALA A 85 -6.27 22.28 26.18
N SER A 86 -5.92 21.01 25.92
CA SER A 86 -4.68 20.40 26.39
C SER A 86 -3.43 20.74 25.54
N ALA A 87 -3.61 21.48 24.43
CA ALA A 87 -2.52 21.81 23.52
C ALA A 87 -2.57 23.28 23.05
N GLU A 88 -1.40 23.90 22.88
CA GLU A 88 -1.32 25.25 22.28
C GLU A 88 -1.64 25.23 20.78
N LYS A 89 -1.40 24.10 20.10
CA LYS A 89 -1.61 23.91 18.66
C LYS A 89 -2.06 22.50 18.38
N VAL A 90 -2.99 22.36 17.44
CA VAL A 90 -3.50 21.07 16.97
C VAL A 90 -3.09 20.86 15.53
N VAL A 91 -2.43 19.73 15.27
CA VAL A 91 -2.18 19.22 13.91
C VAL A 91 -3.18 18.11 13.65
N PHE A 92 -4.22 18.42 12.87
CA PHE A 92 -5.30 17.48 12.56
C PHE A 92 -5.06 16.79 11.21
N THR A 93 -5.02 15.46 11.18
CA THR A 93 -4.78 14.65 9.98
C THR A 93 -5.97 13.75 9.61
N GLY A 94 -7.15 14.00 10.19
CA GLY A 94 -8.38 13.26 9.91
C GLY A 94 -9.15 13.82 8.71
N MET A 95 -10.44 13.49 8.65
CA MET A 95 -11.36 13.94 7.60
C MET A 95 -11.67 15.44 7.71
N ILE A 96 -11.27 16.21 6.70
CA ILE A 96 -11.41 17.68 6.71
C ILE A 96 -12.87 18.15 6.58
N ASP A 97 -13.68 17.43 5.83
CA ASP A 97 -15.12 17.65 5.72
C ASP A 97 -15.82 17.43 7.07
N GLN A 98 -15.50 16.32 7.76
CA GLN A 98 -15.97 16.06 9.12
C GLN A 98 -15.51 17.15 10.10
N TYR A 99 -14.29 17.65 9.98
CA TYR A 99 -13.75 18.70 10.86
C TYR A 99 -14.61 19.97 10.88
N PHE A 100 -15.23 20.29 9.75
CA PHE A 100 -16.15 21.41 9.57
C PHE A 100 -17.62 20.97 9.50
N ASP A 101 -17.97 19.87 10.17
CA ASP A 101 -19.34 19.34 10.30
C ASP A 101 -20.05 19.16 8.95
N TYR A 102 -19.30 18.76 7.92
CA TYR A 102 -19.80 18.55 6.56
C TYR A 102 -20.57 19.75 5.98
N LYS A 103 -20.27 20.98 6.44
CA LYS A 103 -21.00 22.20 6.07
C LYS A 103 -21.03 22.52 4.56
N HIS A 104 -20.17 21.87 3.78
CA HIS A 104 -20.08 22.00 2.33
C HIS A 104 -20.39 20.70 1.58
N GLY A 105 -21.02 19.75 2.26
CA GLY A 105 -21.24 18.38 1.78
C GLY A 105 -20.10 17.43 2.17
N GLU A 106 -20.30 16.16 1.84
CA GLU A 106 -19.35 15.08 2.07
C GLU A 106 -18.38 14.94 0.89
N LEU A 107 -17.09 14.73 1.17
CA LEU A 107 -16.12 14.43 0.14
C LEU A 107 -16.23 12.96 -0.28
N GLU A 108 -16.25 12.71 -1.59
CA GLU A 108 -16.27 11.35 -2.11
C GLU A 108 -14.90 10.67 -1.92
N TYR A 109 -14.86 9.63 -1.09
CA TYR A 109 -13.70 8.75 -0.91
C TYR A 109 -13.97 7.36 -1.50
N ARG A 110 -12.88 6.71 -1.92
CA ARG A 110 -12.92 5.29 -2.28
C ARG A 110 -12.39 4.45 -1.14
N SER A 111 -13.20 3.51 -0.67
CA SER A 111 -12.79 2.49 0.30
C SER A 111 -12.26 1.24 -0.39
N LEU A 112 -11.58 0.38 0.37
CA LEU A 112 -11.12 -0.93 -0.04
C LEU A 112 -11.61 -1.96 0.97
N ARG A 113 -12.05 -3.12 0.47
CA ARG A 113 -12.33 -4.30 1.28
C ARG A 113 -11.17 -5.28 1.13
N PHE A 114 -10.70 -5.80 2.25
CA PHE A 114 -9.65 -6.81 2.29
C PHE A 114 -10.24 -8.14 2.75
N GLU A 115 -9.94 -9.20 2.01
CA GLU A 115 -10.28 -10.57 2.38
C GLU A 115 -8.98 -11.34 2.60
N HIS A 116 -8.80 -11.83 3.82
CA HIS A 116 -7.59 -12.54 4.22
C HIS A 116 -7.82 -14.04 4.22
N LYS A 117 -6.91 -14.78 3.60
CA LYS A 117 -6.92 -16.24 3.60
C LYS A 117 -5.52 -16.76 3.92
N VAL A 118 -5.44 -17.67 4.89
CA VAL A 118 -4.23 -18.42 5.17
C VAL A 118 -4.21 -19.65 4.27
N LEU A 119 -3.09 -19.85 3.57
CA LEU A 119 -2.85 -21.01 2.72
C LEU A 119 -1.66 -21.78 3.29
N HIS A 120 -1.75 -23.11 3.31
CA HIS A 120 -0.67 -23.99 3.77
C HIS A 120 0.29 -24.32 2.62
N GLU A 121 0.78 -23.28 1.96
CA GLU A 121 1.64 -23.36 0.77
C GLU A 121 2.73 -22.30 0.90
N GLU A 122 3.98 -22.63 0.57
CA GLU A 122 5.10 -21.68 0.71
C GLU A 122 5.02 -20.53 -0.30
N ASN A 123 4.49 -20.81 -1.50
CA ASN A 123 4.41 -19.84 -2.58
C ASN A 123 3.16 -20.05 -3.43
N TYR A 124 2.18 -19.17 -3.27
CA TYR A 124 0.92 -19.24 -4.01
C TYR A 124 0.99 -18.68 -5.45
N GLN A 125 1.71 -17.56 -5.67
CA GLN A 125 1.64 -16.82 -6.95
C GLN A 125 2.98 -16.30 -7.49
N GLY A 126 4.10 -16.57 -6.83
CA GLY A 126 5.45 -16.18 -7.27
C GLY A 126 5.77 -14.68 -7.24
N ASN A 127 4.84 -13.84 -6.78
CA ASN A 127 5.01 -12.39 -6.68
C ASN A 127 4.26 -11.81 -5.48
N ALA A 128 4.78 -10.71 -4.91
CA ALA A 128 4.17 -10.05 -3.75
C ALA A 128 2.78 -9.47 -4.09
N VAL A 129 2.63 -8.89 -5.28
CA VAL A 129 1.38 -8.29 -5.76
C VAL A 129 1.13 -8.74 -7.19
N VAL A 130 -0.08 -9.24 -7.46
CA VAL A 130 -0.55 -9.54 -8.82
C VAL A 130 -1.84 -8.77 -9.07
N ASN A 131 -1.87 -7.98 -10.15
CA ASN A 131 -3.07 -7.27 -10.60
C ASN A 131 -3.88 -8.18 -11.52
N TYR A 132 -5.19 -8.17 -11.35
CA TYR A 132 -6.15 -8.87 -12.20
C TYR A 132 -6.91 -7.82 -13.00
N THR A 133 -6.70 -7.76 -14.31
CA THR A 133 -7.22 -6.67 -15.15
C THR A 133 -8.58 -7.00 -15.76
N GLU A 134 -8.97 -8.27 -15.71
CA GLU A 134 -10.23 -8.79 -16.22
C GLU A 134 -11.42 -8.30 -15.37
N ARG A 135 -12.47 -7.82 -16.03
CA ARG A 135 -13.65 -7.27 -15.35
C ARG A 135 -14.44 -8.32 -14.58
N GLU A 136 -14.42 -9.57 -15.03
CA GLU A 136 -15.15 -10.68 -14.41
C GLU A 136 -14.55 -11.14 -13.07
N ILE A 137 -13.28 -10.81 -12.81
CA ILE A 137 -12.62 -11.13 -11.55
C ILE A 137 -12.97 -10.04 -10.53
N PRO A 138 -13.65 -10.37 -9.41
CA PRO A 138 -14.26 -9.38 -8.51
C PRO A 138 -13.26 -8.54 -7.72
N TYR A 139 -12.02 -9.01 -7.54
CA TYR A 139 -10.95 -8.28 -6.87
C TYR A 139 -10.00 -7.63 -7.89
N THR A 140 -9.37 -6.53 -7.48
CA THR A 140 -8.43 -5.76 -8.32
C THR A 140 -7.02 -6.34 -8.27
N LEU A 141 -6.58 -6.78 -7.10
CA LEU A 141 -5.25 -7.33 -6.88
C LEU A 141 -5.27 -8.39 -5.78
N ARG A 142 -4.26 -9.27 -5.81
CA ARG A 142 -3.96 -10.18 -4.71
C ARG A 142 -2.56 -9.89 -4.18
N LYS A 143 -2.46 -9.75 -2.86
CA LYS A 143 -1.19 -9.67 -2.16
C LYS A 143 -0.86 -11.01 -1.54
N SER A 144 0.33 -11.53 -1.81
CA SER A 144 0.88 -12.68 -1.09
C SER A 144 1.88 -12.16 -0.07
N LEU A 145 1.47 -12.20 1.20
CA LEU A 145 2.35 -11.92 2.32
C LEU A 145 3.06 -13.22 2.67
N GLN A 146 4.20 -13.43 2.01
CA GLN A 146 5.14 -14.46 2.42
C GLN A 146 5.78 -14.00 3.74
N THR A 147 5.76 -14.85 4.76
CA THR A 147 6.50 -14.63 6.00
C THR A 147 7.96 -14.36 5.66
N ALA A 148 8.63 -13.45 6.38
CA ALA A 148 9.97 -12.96 6.03
C ALA A 148 11.04 -14.07 5.82
N SER A 149 10.79 -15.29 6.30
CA SER A 149 11.63 -16.48 6.05
C SER A 149 11.66 -16.95 4.59
N THR A 150 10.68 -16.61 3.75
CA THR A 150 10.58 -17.10 2.36
C THR A 150 10.92 -16.06 1.29
N LEU A 151 11.22 -14.80 1.68
CA LEU A 151 11.75 -13.81 0.75
C LEU A 151 13.28 -13.95 0.67
N PRO A 152 13.86 -14.45 -0.46
CA PRO A 152 15.30 -14.71 -0.57
C PRO A 152 16.18 -13.47 -0.41
N TYR A 153 15.60 -12.26 -0.47
CA TYR A 153 16.29 -10.98 -0.32
C TYR A 153 16.35 -10.46 1.13
N LEU A 154 15.65 -11.09 2.08
CA LEU A 154 15.68 -10.74 3.51
C LEU A 154 16.63 -11.64 4.33
N GLN A 155 17.21 -12.65 3.71
CA GLN A 155 18.32 -13.41 4.30
C GLN A 155 19.58 -12.53 4.24
N PRO A 156 20.25 -12.21 5.35
CA PRO A 156 21.52 -11.52 5.30
C PRO A 156 22.48 -12.37 4.46
N GLN A 157 23.07 -11.79 3.41
CA GLN A 157 24.20 -12.41 2.71
C GLN A 157 25.40 -12.44 3.66
N SER A 158 25.40 -13.41 4.57
CA SER A 158 26.52 -13.75 5.43
C SER A 158 26.98 -15.15 5.05
N SER A 159 27.76 -15.24 3.97
CA SER A 159 28.65 -16.38 3.75
C SER A 159 30.08 -15.88 3.58
N ALA A 160 30.62 -15.35 4.67
CA ALA A 160 32.06 -15.30 4.86
C ALA A 160 32.36 -15.43 6.36
N LEU A 161 33.12 -16.47 6.70
CA LEU A 161 33.90 -16.67 7.93
C LEU A 161 33.14 -17.23 9.16
N SER A 162 33.14 -18.56 9.28
CA SER A 162 33.77 -19.27 10.42
C SER A 162 33.44 -20.77 10.40
N ASN A 163 34.21 -21.55 9.63
CA ASN A 163 34.41 -22.97 9.94
C ASN A 163 35.86 -23.13 10.42
N LEU A 164 36.04 -23.06 11.73
CA LEU A 164 37.21 -23.54 12.43
C LEU A 164 36.71 -24.26 13.69
N GLN A 165 36.44 -25.55 13.55
CA GLN A 165 36.42 -26.47 14.66
C GLN A 165 37.35 -27.63 14.33
N LEU A 166 38.32 -27.78 15.22
CA LEU A 166 39.41 -28.74 15.21
C LEU A 166 38.89 -30.18 15.14
N ALA A 167 39.56 -31.01 14.37
CA ALA A 167 39.60 -32.45 14.58
C ALA A 167 40.99 -32.79 15.14
N SER A 168 40.98 -33.68 16.14
CA SER A 168 42.09 -34.24 16.94
C SER A 168 43.48 -34.27 16.30
#